data_AF-A0A6P8NF69-F1
#
_entry.id   AF-A0A6P8NF69-F1
#
_cell.length_a   1.000
_cell.length_b   1.000
_cell.length_c   1.000
_cell.angle_alpha   90.00
_cell.angle_beta   90.00
_cell.angle_gamma   90.00
#
_symmetry.space_group_name_H-M   'P 1'
#
loop_
_entity.id
_entity.type
_entity.pdbx_description
1 polymer ?
#
loop_
_entity_poly.entity_id
_entity_poly.type
_entity_poly.pdbx_seq_one_letter_code
_entity_poly.pdbx_strand_id
1 'polypeptide(L)'
;MEENQKAQKFIPGPPQLLPLYKGQKIKTGPYTTTVTDEMVAQRERENEQLYRAWREQQRRRAMAPDDDDSEYMGDFKDDTVRRSFIRKIFCILTIQLLFTSGIIAVFLFVDAARKFMIIHWYMWIIAMICFTISFCTISISERARRNPPFNYIWLTKLTLSMSYLAAFVSVFLEVEVILMALGMTTLITLGIGLIATFSKFDLTMRTGLLMIFGLASIVSIFVIMIVLLFTYIRVLHIIISVIGMILLSMYLYFDVQTIMGGRRIELSPDEVVFATAQIYVDIVLLYQYVLLFMARAVLQYKAERKVLDMQVISVPYRYTGRGLARLLTETAFTYVIVNYLYMYLTCEYMQKYYLAIKNPALEEYVVGPPHILEGPDSEPLDPDIIYELPDPEDFLIYSS
;
A
#
# COMPACT_ATOMS: atom_id res chain seq x y z
N MET A 1 -70.53 4.69 -19.15
CA MET A 1 -71.08 5.03 -17.82
C MET A 1 -70.98 3.75 -16.99
N GLU A 2 -69.79 3.31 -16.59
CA GLU A 2 -68.78 3.99 -15.74
C GLU A 2 -69.22 4.03 -14.26
N GLU A 3 -68.25 3.69 -13.40
CA GLU A 3 -68.24 3.69 -11.92
C GLU A 3 -68.92 2.50 -11.22
N ASN A 4 -68.32 1.78 -10.25
CA ASN A 4 -67.06 1.97 -9.53
C ASN A 4 -66.67 0.61 -8.89
N GLN A 5 -65.59 -0.02 -9.34
CA GLN A 5 -64.93 -1.10 -8.61
C GLN A 5 -64.22 -0.49 -7.40
N LYS A 6 -64.87 -0.51 -6.23
CA LYS A 6 -64.15 -0.42 -4.95
C LYS A 6 -64.00 -1.83 -4.39
N ALA A 7 -62.84 -2.42 -4.68
CA ALA A 7 -62.31 -3.53 -3.91
C ALA A 7 -62.17 -3.07 -2.45
N GLN A 8 -63.17 -3.41 -1.64
CA GLN A 8 -63.11 -3.23 -0.20
C GLN A 8 -62.06 -4.22 0.31
N LYS A 9 -60.85 -3.73 0.60
CA LYS A 9 -59.80 -4.49 1.28
C LYS A 9 -60.42 -5.11 2.53
N PHE A 10 -60.68 -6.41 2.49
CA PHE A 10 -61.09 -7.19 3.63
C PHE A 10 -59.89 -7.29 4.57
N ILE A 11 -59.86 -6.48 5.62
CA ILE A 11 -58.97 -6.67 6.75
C ILE A 11 -59.62 -7.83 7.54
N PRO A 12 -59.00 -9.03 7.65
CA PRO A 12 -59.63 -10.12 8.37
C PRO A 12 -59.61 -9.77 9.86
N GLY A 13 -60.77 -9.34 10.37
CA GLY A 13 -61.01 -9.24 11.81
C GLY A 13 -60.91 -10.62 12.49
N PRO A 14 -60.91 -10.66 13.83
CA PRO A 14 -60.90 -11.93 14.55
C PRO A 14 -62.08 -12.82 14.09
N PRO A 15 -61.89 -14.14 13.99
CA PRO A 15 -62.98 -15.05 13.63
C PRO A 15 -64.09 -14.94 14.68
N GLN A 16 -65.31 -14.64 14.22
CA GLN A 16 -66.50 -14.53 15.05
C GLN A 16 -67.64 -15.32 14.42
N LEU A 17 -68.31 -16.14 15.22
CA LEU A 17 -69.56 -16.80 14.87
C LEU A 17 -70.70 -15.78 14.90
N LEU A 18 -71.70 -15.97 14.04
CA LEU A 18 -72.87 -15.10 13.97
C LEU A 18 -73.61 -15.05 15.34
N PRO A 19 -74.01 -13.87 15.81
CA PRO A 19 -74.73 -13.71 17.06
C PRO A 19 -76.10 -14.38 16.98
N LEU A 20 -76.54 -14.93 18.11
CA LEU A 20 -77.88 -15.50 18.28
C LEU A 20 -78.74 -14.58 19.12
N TYR A 21 -80.03 -14.50 18.80
CA TYR A 21 -81.00 -13.75 19.60
C TYR A 21 -82.05 -14.68 20.20
N LYS A 22 -82.43 -14.43 21.45
CA LYS A 22 -83.48 -15.21 22.14
C LYS A 22 -84.77 -15.22 21.31
N GLY A 23 -85.36 -16.40 21.13
CA GLY A 23 -86.61 -16.56 20.37
C GLY A 23 -86.42 -16.62 18.85
N GLN A 24 -85.19 -16.44 18.35
CA GLN A 24 -84.86 -16.69 16.94
C GLN A 24 -85.10 -18.17 16.61
N LYS A 25 -85.77 -18.44 15.49
CA LYS A 25 -85.96 -19.81 14.98
C LYS A 25 -84.86 -20.13 13.99
N ILE A 26 -84.05 -21.14 14.31
CA ILE A 26 -82.94 -21.58 13.48
C ILE A 26 -83.24 -22.97 12.97
N LYS A 27 -83.00 -23.17 11.66
CA LYS A 27 -83.20 -24.46 11.01
C LYS A 27 -81.90 -25.25 11.08
N THR A 28 -81.92 -26.34 11.83
CA THR A 28 -80.76 -27.23 12.00
C THR A 28 -81.12 -28.57 11.38
N GLY A 29 -80.85 -28.73 10.08
CA GLY A 29 -81.27 -29.91 9.31
C GLY A 29 -82.81 -29.97 9.14
N PRO A 30 -83.47 -31.11 9.42
CA PRO A 30 -84.92 -31.26 9.23
C PRO A 30 -85.76 -30.61 10.36
N TYR A 31 -85.15 -30.13 11.43
CA TYR A 31 -85.86 -29.57 12.60
C TYR A 31 -85.66 -28.05 12.73
N THR A 32 -86.65 -27.37 13.31
CA THR A 32 -86.57 -25.95 13.68
C THR A 32 -86.44 -25.84 15.19
N THR A 33 -85.34 -25.26 15.66
CA THR A 33 -85.06 -25.06 17.09
C THR A 33 -85.23 -23.59 17.43
N THR A 34 -85.94 -23.29 18.51
CA THR A 34 -86.04 -21.94 19.07
C THR A 34 -84.84 -21.69 19.96
N VAL A 35 -84.11 -20.61 19.71
CA VAL A 35 -82.94 -20.21 20.50
C VAL A 35 -83.35 -19.87 21.93
N THR A 36 -82.76 -20.58 22.89
CA THR A 36 -82.89 -20.32 24.34
C THR A 36 -81.82 -19.32 24.81
N ASP A 37 -82.01 -18.75 26.01
CA ASP A 37 -81.02 -17.85 26.61
C ASP A 37 -79.65 -18.52 26.81
N GLU A 38 -79.65 -19.82 27.14
CA GLU A 38 -78.43 -20.61 27.29
C GLU A 38 -77.65 -20.72 25.97
N MET A 39 -78.34 -20.85 24.84
CA MET A 39 -77.70 -20.93 23.51
C MET A 39 -77.05 -19.60 23.13
N VAL A 40 -77.65 -18.46 23.50
CA VAL A 40 -77.05 -17.13 23.30
C VAL A 40 -75.79 -16.99 24.16
N ALA A 41 -75.90 -17.29 25.46
CA ALA A 41 -74.77 -17.23 26.39
C ALA A 41 -73.63 -18.21 26.01
N GLN A 42 -73.95 -19.36 25.42
CA GLN A 42 -72.94 -20.26 24.88
C GLN A 42 -72.24 -19.66 23.66
N ARG A 43 -72.99 -19.06 22.72
CA ARG A 43 -72.42 -18.45 21.52
C ARG A 43 -71.48 -17.29 21.84
N GLU A 44 -71.82 -16.46 22.83
CA GLU A 44 -70.95 -15.38 23.30
C GLU A 44 -69.64 -15.91 23.91
N ARG A 45 -69.71 -16.98 24.71
CA ARG A 45 -68.52 -17.65 25.26
C ARG A 45 -67.62 -18.23 24.17
N GLU A 46 -68.18 -18.86 23.15
CA GLU A 46 -67.42 -19.39 22.00
C GLU A 46 -66.72 -18.24 21.23
N ASN A 47 -67.41 -17.12 21.00
CA ASN A 47 -66.83 -15.95 20.37
C ASN A 47 -65.70 -15.32 21.20
N GLU A 48 -65.84 -15.28 22.53
CA GLU A 48 -64.74 -14.85 23.40
C GLU A 48 -63.53 -15.77 23.34
N GLN A 49 -63.74 -17.08 23.30
CA GLN A 49 -62.65 -18.06 23.19
C GLN A 49 -61.90 -17.93 21.87
N LEU A 50 -62.63 -17.79 20.76
CA LEU A 50 -62.06 -17.53 19.43
C LEU A 50 -61.22 -16.24 19.43
N TYR A 51 -61.73 -15.18 20.06
CA TYR A 51 -60.98 -13.92 20.18
C TYR A 51 -59.70 -14.06 21.02
N ARG A 52 -59.76 -14.81 22.14
CA ARG A 52 -58.58 -15.08 22.98
C ARG A 52 -57.53 -15.90 22.24
N ALA A 53 -57.94 -16.98 21.57
CA ALA A 53 -57.06 -17.84 20.78
C ALA A 53 -56.39 -17.08 19.62
N TRP A 54 -57.17 -16.25 18.91
CA TRP A 54 -56.64 -15.39 17.85
C TRP A 54 -55.60 -14.40 18.37
N ARG A 55 -55.85 -13.74 19.50
CA ARG A 55 -54.86 -12.85 20.14
C ARG A 55 -53.59 -13.57 20.55
N GLU A 56 -53.70 -14.77 21.10
CA GLU A 56 -52.54 -15.55 21.52
C GLU A 56 -51.69 -15.98 20.31
N GLN A 57 -52.33 -16.37 19.21
CA GLN A 57 -51.65 -16.72 17.96
C GLN A 57 -50.91 -15.51 17.35
N GLN A 58 -51.51 -14.32 17.37
CA GLN A 58 -50.84 -13.09 16.96
C GLN A 58 -49.64 -12.77 17.85
N ARG A 59 -49.79 -12.95 19.18
CA ARG A 59 -48.69 -12.76 20.14
C ARG A 59 -47.55 -13.75 19.91
N ARG A 60 -47.86 -15.02 19.61
CA ARG A 60 -46.86 -16.04 19.27
C ARG A 60 -46.13 -15.74 17.97
N ARG A 61 -46.80 -15.16 16.97
CA ARG A 61 -46.15 -14.71 15.72
C ARG A 61 -45.26 -13.49 15.95
N ALA A 62 -45.69 -12.54 16.78
CA ALA A 62 -44.86 -11.39 17.15
C ALA A 62 -43.67 -11.75 18.08
N MET A 63 -43.70 -12.93 18.70
CA MET A 63 -42.63 -13.47 19.55
C MET A 63 -41.86 -14.62 18.88
N ALA A 64 -42.25 -15.03 17.67
CA ALA A 64 -41.45 -15.93 16.87
C ALA A 64 -40.21 -15.13 16.45
N PRO A 65 -38.98 -15.63 16.69
CA PRO A 65 -37.80 -14.97 16.17
C PRO A 65 -37.96 -14.88 14.64
N ASP A 66 -37.75 -13.69 14.09
CA ASP A 66 -37.61 -13.53 12.64
C ASP A 66 -36.59 -14.57 12.16
N ASP A 67 -36.95 -15.31 11.10
CA ASP A 67 -36.31 -16.56 10.69
C ASP A 67 -34.76 -16.51 10.72
N ASP A 68 -34.12 -17.44 11.44
CA ASP A 68 -32.67 -17.71 11.45
C ASP A 68 -32.13 -17.86 10.01
N ASP A 69 -32.96 -18.39 9.10
CA ASP A 69 -32.66 -18.49 7.66
C ASP A 69 -32.54 -17.13 6.96
N SER A 70 -33.25 -16.10 7.42
CA SER A 70 -33.22 -14.75 6.86
C SER A 70 -32.00 -13.94 7.34
N GLU A 71 -31.62 -14.12 8.60
CA GLU A 71 -30.39 -13.56 9.19
C GLU A 71 -29.16 -14.23 8.57
N TYR A 72 -29.15 -15.57 8.50
CA TYR A 72 -28.13 -16.34 7.78
C TYR A 72 -28.02 -15.92 6.31
N MET A 73 -29.12 -15.83 5.57
CA MET A 73 -29.07 -15.35 4.17
C MET A 73 -28.58 -13.90 4.03
N GLY A 74 -28.77 -13.06 5.05
CA GLY A 74 -28.19 -11.72 5.14
C GLY A 74 -26.68 -11.77 5.29
N ASP A 75 -26.18 -12.50 6.29
CA ASP A 75 -24.75 -12.67 6.56
C ASP A 75 -23.99 -13.25 5.36
N PHE A 76 -24.57 -14.25 4.68
CA PHE A 76 -23.97 -14.83 3.47
C PHE A 76 -23.87 -13.82 2.33
N LYS A 77 -24.88 -12.95 2.15
CA LYS A 77 -24.83 -11.90 1.14
C LYS A 77 -23.75 -10.88 1.48
N ASP A 78 -23.66 -10.45 2.73
CA ASP A 78 -22.65 -9.49 3.17
C ASP A 78 -21.23 -10.02 2.98
N ASP A 79 -21.00 -11.31 3.29
CA ASP A 79 -19.75 -12.00 3.02
C ASP A 79 -19.39 -12.03 1.53
N THR A 80 -20.35 -12.34 0.66
CA THR A 80 -20.10 -12.36 -0.79
C THR A 80 -19.80 -10.97 -1.33
N VAL A 81 -20.47 -9.94 -0.82
CA VAL A 81 -20.23 -8.53 -1.18
C VAL A 81 -18.82 -8.12 -0.74
N ARG A 82 -18.42 -8.42 0.49
CA ARG A 82 -17.09 -8.13 1.02
C ARG A 82 -15.99 -8.83 0.22
N ARG A 83 -16.15 -10.12 -0.11
CA ARG A 83 -15.20 -10.86 -0.96
C ARG A 83 -15.07 -10.26 -2.35
N SER A 84 -16.18 -9.82 -2.96
CA SER A 84 -16.18 -9.17 -4.26
C SER A 84 -15.45 -7.82 -4.22
N PHE A 85 -15.67 -7.05 -3.16
CA PHE A 85 -14.97 -5.79 -2.88
C PHE A 85 -13.46 -6.00 -2.75
N ILE A 86 -13.03 -6.93 -1.88
CA ILE A 86 -11.62 -7.25 -1.67
C ILE A 86 -10.96 -7.68 -2.97
N ARG A 87 -11.59 -8.60 -3.72
CA ARG A 87 -11.05 -9.07 -5.01
C ARG A 87 -10.86 -7.93 -6.01
N LYS A 88 -11.81 -7.00 -6.12
CA LYS A 88 -11.69 -5.84 -7.01
C LYS A 88 -10.50 -4.96 -6.64
N ILE A 89 -10.31 -4.67 -5.34
CA ILE A 89 -9.19 -3.86 -4.86
C ILE A 89 -7.86 -4.49 -5.26
N PHE A 90 -7.65 -5.77 -4.91
CA PHE A 90 -6.37 -6.43 -5.19
C PHE A 90 -6.12 -6.60 -6.69
N CYS A 91 -7.14 -6.86 -7.51
CA CYS A 91 -6.97 -6.89 -8.97
C CYS A 91 -6.51 -5.53 -9.54
N ILE A 92 -7.17 -4.44 -9.14
CA ILE A 92 -6.80 -3.08 -9.60
C ILE A 92 -5.40 -2.72 -9.11
N LEU A 93 -5.11 -3.00 -7.83
CA LEU A 93 -3.80 -2.75 -7.22
C LEU A 93 -2.68 -3.50 -7.97
N THR A 94 -2.86 -4.79 -8.29
CA THR A 94 -1.87 -5.56 -9.05
C THR A 94 -1.62 -4.93 -10.43
N ILE A 95 -2.67 -4.48 -11.13
CA ILE A 95 -2.52 -3.79 -12.41
C ILE A 95 -1.75 -2.47 -12.24
N GLN A 96 -2.04 -1.69 -11.20
CA GLN A 96 -1.32 -0.45 -10.92
C GLN A 96 0.18 -0.72 -10.66
N LEU A 97 0.50 -1.70 -9.83
CA LEU A 97 1.90 -2.04 -9.51
C LEU A 97 2.65 -2.56 -10.73
N LEU A 98 2.03 -3.42 -11.56
CA LEU A 98 2.63 -3.88 -12.82
C LEU A 98 2.87 -2.72 -13.79
N PHE A 99 1.91 -1.80 -13.90
CA PHE A 99 2.06 -0.59 -14.69
C PHE A 99 3.22 0.28 -14.19
N THR A 100 3.31 0.52 -12.88
CA THR A 100 4.41 1.28 -12.26
C THR A 100 5.76 0.63 -12.54
N SER A 101 5.89 -0.68 -12.34
CA SER A 101 7.11 -1.43 -12.66
C SER A 101 7.47 -1.34 -14.14
N GLY A 102 6.48 -1.39 -15.04
CA GLY A 102 6.68 -1.18 -16.47
C GLY A 102 7.21 0.21 -16.82
N ILE A 103 6.64 1.27 -16.22
CA ILE A 103 7.14 2.64 -16.41
C ILE A 103 8.57 2.78 -15.90
N ILE A 104 8.87 2.26 -14.70
CA ILE A 104 10.23 2.25 -14.16
C ILE A 104 11.19 1.52 -15.13
N ALA A 105 10.82 0.33 -15.61
CA ALA A 105 11.63 -0.45 -16.54
C ALA A 105 11.91 0.30 -17.86
N VAL A 106 10.91 1.00 -18.44
CA VAL A 106 11.11 1.81 -19.65
C VAL A 106 12.17 2.90 -19.43
N PHE A 107 12.09 3.64 -18.33
CA PHE A 107 13.07 4.69 -18.03
C PHE A 107 14.43 4.16 -17.57
N LEU A 108 14.51 2.90 -17.11
CA LEU A 108 15.77 2.27 -16.77
C LEU A 108 16.48 1.67 -17.98
N PHE A 109 15.78 0.95 -18.85
CA PHE A 109 16.41 0.18 -19.93
C PHE A 109 16.46 0.92 -21.28
N VAL A 110 15.73 2.02 -21.44
CA VAL A 110 15.75 2.82 -22.67
C VAL A 110 16.52 4.12 -22.43
N ASP A 111 17.76 4.19 -22.92
CA ASP A 111 18.64 5.36 -22.71
C ASP A 111 18.04 6.68 -23.19
N ALA A 112 17.30 6.67 -24.29
CA ALA A 112 16.62 7.86 -24.80
C ALA A 112 15.54 8.36 -23.82
N ALA A 113 14.76 7.45 -23.22
CA ALA A 113 13.75 7.79 -22.21
C ALA A 113 14.40 8.28 -20.91
N ARG A 114 15.46 7.59 -20.47
CA ARG A 114 16.30 7.98 -19.33
C ARG A 114 16.79 9.43 -19.47
N LYS A 115 17.44 9.74 -20.59
CA LYS A 115 17.96 11.09 -20.90
C LYS A 115 16.85 12.13 -20.96
N PHE A 116 15.73 11.81 -21.61
CA PHE A 116 14.57 12.69 -21.68
C PHE A 116 14.07 13.11 -20.28
N MET A 117 13.94 12.15 -19.37
CA MET A 117 13.48 12.39 -17.99
C MET A 117 14.44 13.27 -17.19
N ILE A 118 15.76 13.08 -17.36
CA ILE A 118 16.79 13.88 -16.68
C ILE A 118 16.83 15.32 -17.22
N ILE A 119 16.76 15.49 -18.54
CA ILE A 119 16.76 16.82 -19.19
C ILE A 119 15.50 17.60 -18.82
N HIS A 120 14.33 16.95 -18.85
CA HIS A 120 13.05 17.57 -18.54
C HIS A 120 12.63 17.35 -17.08
N TRP A 121 13.54 17.62 -16.15
CA TRP A 121 13.34 17.41 -14.72
C TRP A 121 12.09 18.12 -14.16
N TYR A 122 11.66 19.25 -14.75
CA TYR A 122 10.45 19.99 -14.34
C TYR A 122 9.15 19.15 -14.46
N MET A 123 9.15 18.11 -15.30
CA MET A 123 8.03 17.17 -15.40
C MET A 123 7.80 16.41 -14.08
N TRP A 124 8.83 16.26 -13.25
CA TRP A 124 8.69 15.72 -11.89
C TRP A 124 7.83 16.62 -11.00
N ILE A 125 7.99 17.96 -11.09
CA ILE A 125 7.14 18.91 -10.35
C ILE A 125 5.69 18.82 -10.83
N ILE A 126 5.48 18.75 -12.15
CA ILE A 126 4.14 18.60 -12.74
C ILE A 126 3.49 17.30 -12.26
N ALA A 127 4.24 16.19 -12.24
CA ALA A 127 3.78 14.91 -11.72
C ALA A 127 3.44 15.00 -10.23
N MET A 128 4.25 15.67 -9.41
CA MET A 128 3.96 15.91 -7.98
C MET A 128 2.63 16.66 -7.78
N ILE A 129 2.40 17.74 -8.54
CA ILE A 129 1.16 18.51 -8.47
C ILE A 129 -0.03 17.64 -8.91
N CYS A 130 0.10 16.92 -10.02
CA CYS A 130 -0.94 16.02 -10.53
C CYS A 130 -1.28 14.90 -9.54
N PHE A 131 -0.27 14.32 -8.91
CA PHE A 131 -0.41 13.32 -7.85
C PHE A 131 -1.20 13.90 -6.67
N THR A 132 -0.76 15.05 -6.16
CA THR A 132 -1.34 15.70 -4.98
C THR A 132 -2.81 16.04 -5.21
N ILE A 133 -3.14 16.67 -6.35
CA ILE A 133 -4.53 17.00 -6.70
C ILE A 133 -5.39 15.73 -6.80
N SER A 134 -4.88 14.69 -7.45
CA SER A 134 -5.64 13.44 -7.63
C SER A 134 -5.87 12.72 -6.29
N PHE A 135 -4.84 12.63 -5.45
CA PHE A 135 -4.93 12.03 -4.12
C PHE A 135 -5.88 12.81 -3.21
N CYS A 136 -5.75 14.14 -3.14
CA CYS A 136 -6.66 14.99 -2.37
C CYS A 136 -8.12 14.86 -2.85
N THR A 137 -8.34 14.80 -4.16
CA THR A 137 -9.68 14.66 -4.71
C THR A 137 -10.32 13.32 -4.32
N ILE A 138 -9.56 12.21 -4.40
CA ILE A 138 -10.03 10.90 -3.96
C ILE A 138 -10.29 10.91 -2.45
N SER A 139 -9.39 11.48 -1.65
CA SER A 139 -9.51 11.49 -0.19
C SER A 139 -10.67 12.33 0.34
N ILE A 140 -10.90 13.51 -0.25
CA ILE A 140 -11.86 14.49 0.27
C ILE A 140 -13.23 14.35 -0.40
N SER A 141 -13.30 14.06 -1.70
CA SER A 141 -14.56 14.09 -2.45
C SER A 141 -15.16 12.70 -2.63
N GLU A 142 -16.15 12.38 -1.81
CA GLU A 142 -16.96 11.16 -1.94
C GLU A 142 -17.61 11.04 -3.33
N ARG A 143 -18.11 12.16 -3.85
CA ARG A 143 -18.69 12.22 -5.20
C ARG A 143 -17.66 11.83 -6.26
N ALA A 144 -16.43 12.29 -6.16
CA ALA A 144 -15.40 11.97 -7.15
C ALA A 144 -14.98 10.49 -7.10
N ARG A 145 -14.89 9.89 -5.91
CA ARG A 145 -14.45 8.48 -5.75
C ARG A 145 -15.56 7.44 -5.94
N ARG A 146 -16.83 7.79 -5.76
CA ARG A 146 -17.95 6.84 -5.89
C ARG A 146 -18.67 6.87 -7.24
N ASN A 147 -18.53 7.94 -8.03
CA ASN A 147 -19.27 8.07 -9.29
C ASN A 147 -18.41 7.70 -10.51
N PRO A 148 -18.75 6.62 -11.25
CA PRO A 148 -18.15 6.35 -12.55
C PRO A 148 -18.66 7.34 -13.62
N PRO A 149 -17.84 7.67 -14.64
CA PRO A 149 -16.46 7.19 -14.87
C PRO A 149 -15.38 8.00 -14.11
N PHE A 150 -15.76 9.06 -13.40
CA PHE A 150 -14.83 10.01 -12.78
C PHE A 150 -13.89 9.36 -11.77
N ASN A 151 -14.39 8.38 -11.01
CA ASN A 151 -13.60 7.63 -10.04
C ASN A 151 -12.35 6.96 -10.66
N TYR A 152 -12.50 6.27 -11.80
CA TYR A 152 -11.40 5.63 -12.52
C TYR A 152 -10.50 6.64 -13.23
N ILE A 153 -11.03 7.78 -13.67
CA ILE A 153 -10.21 8.86 -14.24
C ILE A 153 -9.25 9.41 -13.19
N TRP A 154 -9.74 9.69 -11.98
CA TRP A 154 -8.90 10.16 -10.87
C TRP A 154 -7.86 9.11 -10.46
N LEU A 155 -8.26 7.84 -10.38
CA LEU A 155 -7.35 6.74 -10.07
C LEU A 155 -6.25 6.57 -11.12
N THR A 156 -6.59 6.71 -12.40
CA THR A 156 -5.62 6.60 -13.51
C THR A 156 -4.63 7.76 -13.47
N LYS A 157 -5.10 9.00 -13.27
CA LYS A 157 -4.21 10.17 -13.11
C LYS A 157 -3.25 10.01 -11.94
N LEU A 158 -3.76 9.54 -10.80
CA LEU A 158 -2.95 9.23 -9.63
C LEU A 158 -1.87 8.18 -9.98
N THR A 159 -2.25 7.08 -10.62
CA THR A 159 -1.32 5.99 -11.00
C THR A 159 -0.22 6.49 -11.93
N LEU A 160 -0.58 7.23 -12.99
CA LEU A 160 0.36 7.79 -13.96
C LEU A 160 1.36 8.72 -13.29
N SER A 161 0.87 9.67 -12.49
CA SER A 161 1.73 10.62 -11.78
C SER A 161 2.68 9.92 -10.80
N MET A 162 2.18 9.01 -9.98
CA MET A 162 2.99 8.30 -8.98
C MET A 162 4.01 7.36 -9.62
N SER A 163 3.65 6.72 -10.74
CA SER A 163 4.59 5.88 -11.50
C SER A 163 5.74 6.70 -12.07
N TYR A 164 5.45 7.90 -12.59
CA TYR A 164 6.48 8.83 -13.06
C TYR A 164 7.39 9.29 -11.91
N LEU A 165 6.84 9.62 -10.75
CA LEU A 165 7.61 10.01 -9.57
C LEU A 165 8.55 8.89 -9.10
N ALA A 166 8.05 7.65 -9.06
CA ALA A 166 8.85 6.49 -8.70
C ALA A 166 9.98 6.23 -9.72
N ALA A 167 9.68 6.34 -11.02
CA ALA A 167 10.69 6.21 -12.08
C ALA A 167 11.76 7.30 -12.00
N PHE A 168 11.37 8.56 -11.73
CA PHE A 168 12.30 9.67 -11.59
C PHE A 168 13.31 9.47 -10.46
N VAL A 169 12.88 8.97 -9.29
CA VAL A 169 13.83 8.65 -8.20
C VAL A 169 14.74 7.49 -8.59
N SER A 170 14.19 6.49 -9.28
CA SER A 170 14.91 5.27 -9.68
C SER A 170 15.98 5.54 -10.73
N VAL A 171 15.79 6.53 -11.61
CA VAL A 171 16.69 6.79 -12.75
C VAL A 171 18.12 7.19 -12.34
N PHE A 172 18.29 7.67 -11.11
CA PHE A 172 19.58 8.08 -10.54
C PHE A 172 20.31 6.97 -9.78
N LEU A 173 19.76 5.76 -9.78
CA LEU A 173 20.24 4.60 -9.04
C LEU A 173 20.62 3.47 -9.99
N GLU A 174 21.46 2.57 -9.49
CA GLU A 174 21.85 1.37 -10.23
C GLU A 174 20.72 0.34 -10.26
N VAL A 175 20.69 -0.44 -11.33
CA VAL A 175 19.64 -1.45 -11.56
C VAL A 175 19.61 -2.49 -10.43
N GLU A 176 20.77 -2.88 -9.90
CA GLU A 176 20.88 -3.82 -8.78
C GLU A 176 20.17 -3.28 -7.53
N VAL A 177 20.44 -2.03 -7.16
CA VAL A 177 19.82 -1.36 -6.01
C VAL A 177 18.31 -1.29 -6.18
N ILE A 178 17.85 -1.00 -7.39
CA ILE A 178 16.42 -0.90 -7.71
C ILE A 178 15.74 -2.26 -7.59
N LEU A 179 16.33 -3.32 -8.13
CA LEU A 179 15.79 -4.68 -8.03
C LEU A 179 15.75 -5.18 -6.58
N MET A 180 16.81 -4.91 -5.80
CA MET A 180 16.82 -5.23 -4.37
C MET A 180 15.71 -4.48 -3.62
N ALA A 181 15.53 -3.19 -3.91
CA ALA A 181 14.47 -2.39 -3.28
C ALA A 181 13.07 -2.90 -3.65
N LEU A 182 12.82 -3.21 -4.92
CA LEU A 182 11.56 -3.83 -5.38
C LEU A 182 11.29 -5.16 -4.66
N GLY A 183 12.32 -6.02 -4.52
CA GLY A 183 12.21 -7.28 -3.80
C GLY A 183 11.90 -7.10 -2.32
N MET A 184 12.60 -6.18 -1.64
CA MET A 184 12.38 -5.85 -0.23
C MET A 184 10.98 -5.28 0.01
N THR A 185 10.53 -4.33 -0.82
CA THR A 185 9.17 -3.78 -0.71
C THR A 185 8.12 -4.86 -0.92
N THR A 186 8.31 -5.75 -1.90
CA THR A 186 7.37 -6.87 -2.13
C THR A 186 7.29 -7.79 -0.90
N LEU A 187 8.44 -8.14 -0.31
CA LEU A 187 8.48 -8.98 0.90
C LEU A 187 7.79 -8.29 2.10
N ILE A 188 8.09 -7.02 2.34
CA ILE A 188 7.51 -6.25 3.45
C ILE A 188 6.00 -6.12 3.27
N THR A 189 5.54 -5.76 2.07
CA THR A 189 4.11 -5.54 1.79
C THR A 189 3.29 -6.83 1.88
N LEU A 190 3.79 -7.95 1.35
CA LEU A 190 3.14 -9.25 1.51
C LEU A 190 3.15 -9.71 2.97
N GLY A 191 4.28 -9.54 3.67
CA GLY A 191 4.38 -9.85 5.10
C GLY A 191 3.37 -9.07 5.94
N ILE A 192 3.26 -7.76 5.72
CA ILE A 192 2.28 -6.90 6.40
C ILE A 192 0.85 -7.31 6.03
N GLY A 193 0.57 -7.58 4.75
CA GLY A 193 -0.76 -8.04 4.32
C GLY A 193 -1.19 -9.34 5.00
N LEU A 194 -0.29 -10.32 5.11
CA LEU A 194 -0.52 -11.57 5.84
C LEU A 194 -0.73 -11.34 7.34
N ILE A 195 0.13 -10.53 7.97
CA ILE A 195 -0.03 -10.25 9.40
C ILE A 195 -1.33 -9.48 9.64
N ALA A 196 -1.65 -8.46 8.84
CA ALA A 196 -2.87 -7.66 8.99
C ALA A 196 -4.16 -8.49 8.83
N THR A 197 -4.17 -9.47 7.92
CA THR A 197 -5.30 -10.38 7.70
C THR A 197 -5.49 -11.38 8.84
N PHE A 198 -4.42 -11.97 9.36
CA PHE A 198 -4.51 -13.02 10.38
C PHE A 198 -4.38 -12.54 11.83
N SER A 199 -3.87 -11.32 12.04
CA SER A 199 -3.58 -10.80 13.38
C SER A 199 -4.86 -10.47 14.15
N LYS A 200 -4.97 -10.97 15.38
CA LYS A 200 -6.05 -10.60 16.32
C LYS A 200 -5.92 -9.17 16.85
N PHE A 201 -4.76 -8.54 16.67
CA PHE A 201 -4.52 -7.18 17.12
C PHE A 201 -5.28 -6.20 16.24
N ASP A 202 -6.18 -5.42 16.83
CA ASP A 202 -6.96 -4.41 16.13
C ASP A 202 -6.34 -3.02 16.30
N LEU A 203 -5.63 -2.57 15.24
CA LEU A 203 -5.06 -1.23 15.22
C LEU A 203 -6.14 -0.17 14.98
N THR A 204 -7.28 -0.54 14.38
CA THR A 204 -8.38 0.38 14.11
C THR A 204 -9.04 0.92 15.38
N MET A 205 -8.91 0.21 16.50
CA MET A 205 -9.37 0.64 17.83
C MET A 205 -8.63 1.89 18.36
N ARG A 206 -7.45 2.18 17.82
CA ARG A 206 -6.58 3.31 18.21
C ARG A 206 -6.52 4.36 17.10
N THR A 207 -7.66 4.70 16.50
CA THR A 207 -7.76 5.70 15.42
C THR A 207 -7.18 7.06 15.82
N GLY A 208 -7.36 7.48 17.07
CA GLY A 208 -6.76 8.72 17.57
C GLY A 208 -5.24 8.72 17.49
N LEU A 209 -4.59 7.57 17.70
CA LEU A 209 -3.14 7.41 17.57
C LEU A 209 -2.70 7.52 16.11
N LEU A 210 -3.46 6.92 15.18
CA LEU A 210 -3.20 7.00 13.75
C LEU A 210 -3.41 8.41 13.18
N MET A 211 -4.41 9.15 13.67
CA MET A 211 -4.59 10.55 13.29
C MET A 211 -3.41 11.42 13.75
N ILE A 212 -2.89 11.16 14.97
CA ILE A 212 -1.71 11.84 15.50
C ILE A 212 -0.47 11.48 14.69
N PHE A 213 -0.25 10.20 14.38
CA PHE A 213 0.84 9.79 13.49
C PHE A 213 0.67 10.37 12.09
N GLY A 214 -0.56 10.54 11.58
CA GLY A 214 -0.89 11.10 10.26
C GLY A 214 -0.48 12.54 10.14
N LEU A 215 -0.94 13.34 11.10
CA LEU A 215 -0.55 14.74 11.23
C LEU A 215 0.96 14.87 11.42
N ALA A 216 1.55 14.03 12.29
CA ALA A 216 2.99 14.03 12.53
C ALA A 216 3.79 13.64 11.28
N SER A 217 3.33 12.69 10.46
CA SER A 217 3.98 12.30 9.21
C SER A 217 3.91 13.41 8.15
N ILE A 218 2.79 14.13 8.03
CA ILE A 218 2.66 15.29 7.11
C ILE A 218 3.62 16.41 7.53
N VAL A 219 3.66 16.73 8.84
CA VAL A 219 4.58 17.73 9.39
C VAL A 219 6.03 17.28 9.21
N SER A 220 6.32 16.00 9.46
CA SER A 220 7.67 15.44 9.29
C SER A 220 8.12 15.48 7.82
N ILE A 221 7.25 15.19 6.86
CA ILE A 221 7.55 15.30 5.42
C ILE A 221 7.90 16.74 5.04
N PHE A 222 7.17 17.73 5.54
CA PHE A 222 7.47 19.15 5.30
C PHE A 222 8.80 19.59 5.94
N VAL A 223 9.04 19.19 7.19
CA VAL A 223 10.30 19.47 7.89
C VAL A 223 11.47 18.80 7.18
N ILE A 224 11.31 17.54 6.77
CA ILE A 224 12.32 16.77 6.02
C ILE A 224 12.57 17.39 4.66
N MET A 225 11.54 17.82 3.91
CA MET A 225 11.72 18.51 2.63
C MET A 225 12.60 19.76 2.78
N ILE A 226 12.35 20.55 3.83
CA ILE A 226 13.15 21.75 4.14
C ILE A 226 14.58 21.37 4.53
N VAL A 227 14.75 20.40 5.43
CA VAL A 227 16.08 19.97 5.90
C VAL A 227 16.91 19.34 4.77
N LEU A 228 16.29 18.58 3.86
CA LEU A 228 16.96 18.05 2.66
C LEU A 228 17.35 19.12 1.64
N LEU A 229 16.65 20.25 1.63
CA LEU A 229 16.96 21.39 0.77
C LEU A 229 18.20 22.17 1.26
N PHE A 230 18.45 22.15 2.58
CA PHE A 230 19.52 22.93 3.21
C PHE A 230 20.67 22.09 3.81
N THR A 231 20.51 20.78 4.00
CA THR A 231 21.51 19.93 4.67
C THR A 231 21.66 18.57 4.01
N TYR A 232 22.92 18.21 3.73
CA TYR A 232 23.29 16.93 3.11
C TYR A 232 23.93 15.98 4.14
N ILE A 233 23.22 15.68 5.22
CA ILE A 233 23.74 14.82 6.30
C ILE A 233 23.33 13.36 6.03
N ARG A 234 24.29 12.48 5.80
CA ARG A 234 24.05 11.05 5.48
C ARG A 234 23.28 10.32 6.59
N VAL A 235 23.67 10.51 7.85
CA VAL A 235 23.00 9.88 9.01
C VAL A 235 21.53 10.27 9.08
N LEU A 236 21.21 11.52 8.76
CA LEU A 236 19.84 12.01 8.77
C LEU A 236 18.98 11.31 7.72
N HIS A 237 19.47 11.13 6.48
CA HIS A 237 18.74 10.39 5.44
C HIS A 237 18.44 8.94 5.85
N ILE A 238 19.38 8.30 6.53
CA ILE A 238 19.21 6.93 7.05
C ILE A 238 18.09 6.90 8.09
N ILE A 239 18.16 7.78 9.08
CA ILE A 239 17.14 7.87 10.15
C ILE A 239 15.77 8.15 9.53
N ILE A 240 15.69 9.10 8.59
CA ILE A 240 14.47 9.43 7.86
C ILE A 240 13.93 8.20 7.13
N SER A 241 14.78 7.47 6.42
CA SER A 241 14.35 6.29 5.67
C SER A 241 13.78 5.20 6.58
N VAL A 242 14.40 4.94 7.73
CA VAL A 242 13.93 3.96 8.71
C VAL A 242 12.59 4.40 9.32
N ILE A 243 12.48 5.66 9.75
CA ILE A 243 11.23 6.19 10.30
C ILE A 243 10.10 6.14 9.26
N GLY A 244 10.38 6.55 8.02
CA GLY A 244 9.42 6.51 6.91
C GLY A 244 8.94 5.08 6.60
N MET A 245 9.86 4.11 6.54
CA MET A 245 9.50 2.70 6.34
C MET A 245 8.62 2.16 7.46
N ILE A 246 8.92 2.47 8.73
CA ILE A 246 8.11 2.04 9.88
C ILE A 246 6.71 2.66 9.81
N LEU A 247 6.63 3.96 9.54
CA LEU A 247 5.34 4.67 9.45
C LEU A 247 4.47 4.13 8.31
N LEU A 248 5.02 3.97 7.11
CA LEU A 248 4.27 3.42 5.97
C LEU A 248 3.89 1.95 6.18
N SER A 249 4.73 1.17 6.86
CA SER A 249 4.38 -0.19 7.24
C SER A 249 3.17 -0.22 8.19
N MET A 250 3.09 0.76 9.10
CA MET A 250 1.95 0.91 10.02
C MET A 250 0.67 1.36 9.30
N TYR A 251 0.76 2.28 8.33
CA TYR A 251 -0.39 2.68 7.50
C TYR A 251 -0.88 1.53 6.64
N LEU A 252 0.02 0.83 5.94
CA LEU A 252 -0.34 -0.30 5.13
C LEU A 252 -1.04 -1.39 5.95
N TYR A 253 -0.54 -1.65 7.17
CA TYR A 253 -1.20 -2.56 8.10
C TYR A 253 -2.62 -2.10 8.45
N PHE A 254 -2.79 -0.82 8.80
CA PHE A 254 -4.10 -0.25 9.10
C PHE A 254 -5.06 -0.34 7.90
N ASP A 255 -4.61 0.05 6.71
CA ASP A 255 -5.43 0.07 5.51
C ASP A 255 -5.90 -1.34 5.14
N VAL A 256 -5.01 -2.34 5.19
CA VAL A 256 -5.39 -3.75 4.98
C VAL A 256 -6.44 -4.19 6.00
N GLN A 257 -6.32 -3.79 7.28
CA GLN A 257 -7.35 -4.12 8.28
C GLN A 257 -8.71 -3.49 7.97
N THR A 258 -8.74 -2.23 7.53
CA THR A 258 -10.02 -1.56 7.20
C THR A 258 -10.71 -2.18 5.97
N ILE A 259 -9.95 -2.76 5.06
CA ILE A 259 -10.47 -3.43 3.85
C ILE A 259 -11.01 -4.82 4.15
N MET A 260 -10.32 -5.58 5.01
CA MET A 260 -10.76 -6.93 5.39
C MET A 260 -12.05 -6.90 6.21
N GLY A 261 -12.32 -5.81 6.95
CA GLY A 261 -13.55 -5.63 7.71
C GLY A 261 -13.60 -6.43 9.02
N GLY A 262 -14.73 -6.36 9.73
CA GLY A 262 -14.90 -7.05 11.01
C GLY A 262 -14.11 -6.45 12.17
N ARG A 263 -13.77 -5.16 12.07
CA ARG A 263 -13.02 -4.36 13.06
C ARG A 263 -13.77 -3.06 13.35
N ARG A 264 -13.25 -2.24 14.27
CA ARG A 264 -13.93 -0.97 14.66
C ARG A 264 -14.13 0.00 13.51
N ILE A 265 -13.18 0.03 12.57
CA ILE A 265 -13.28 0.81 11.34
C ILE A 265 -13.22 -0.17 10.18
N GLU A 266 -14.28 -0.18 9.39
CA GLU A 266 -14.34 -0.92 8.14
C GLU A 266 -14.75 0.00 7.01
N LEU A 267 -14.19 -0.24 5.83
CA LEU A 267 -14.57 0.47 4.63
C LEU A 267 -15.88 -0.06 4.07
N SER A 268 -16.73 0.83 3.56
CA SER A 268 -17.89 0.41 2.76
C SER A 268 -17.42 -0.29 1.48
N PRO A 269 -18.11 -1.36 1.02
CA PRO A 269 -17.84 -2.01 -0.25
C PRO A 269 -17.87 -1.09 -1.50
N ASP A 270 -18.44 0.11 -1.38
CA ASP A 270 -18.45 1.11 -2.45
C ASP A 270 -17.13 1.89 -2.58
N GLU A 271 -16.22 1.76 -1.61
CA GLU A 271 -14.99 2.56 -1.50
C GLU A 271 -13.78 1.91 -2.21
N VAL A 272 -14.01 1.17 -3.30
CA VAL A 272 -12.96 0.44 -4.03
C VAL A 272 -11.83 1.37 -4.47
N VAL A 273 -12.16 2.55 -5.03
CA VAL A 273 -11.16 3.49 -5.55
C VAL A 273 -10.34 4.12 -4.42
N PHE A 274 -10.96 4.46 -3.30
CA PHE A 274 -10.24 5.01 -2.16
C PHE A 274 -9.34 3.96 -1.52
N ALA A 275 -9.84 2.76 -1.23
CA ALA A 275 -9.06 1.65 -0.70
C ALA A 275 -7.83 1.33 -1.57
N THR A 276 -8.04 1.23 -2.89
CA THR A 276 -6.97 0.93 -3.83
C THR A 276 -5.94 2.06 -3.88
N ALA A 277 -6.39 3.33 -3.88
CA ALA A 277 -5.49 4.47 -3.89
C ALA A 277 -4.61 4.54 -2.64
N GLN A 278 -5.14 4.29 -1.44
CA GLN A 278 -4.36 4.32 -0.20
C GLN A 278 -3.27 3.23 -0.20
N ILE A 279 -3.65 1.96 -0.42
CA ILE A 279 -2.66 0.86 -0.45
C ILE A 279 -1.60 1.10 -1.55
N TYR A 280 -2.01 1.53 -2.74
CA TYR A 280 -1.06 1.78 -3.83
C TYR A 280 -0.05 2.88 -3.46
N VAL A 281 -0.52 3.98 -2.87
CA VAL A 281 0.36 5.08 -2.44
C VAL A 281 1.31 4.60 -1.34
N ASP A 282 0.82 3.84 -0.37
CA ASP A 282 1.65 3.28 0.70
C ASP A 282 2.75 2.36 0.17
N ILE A 283 2.42 1.45 -0.75
CA ILE A 283 3.39 0.53 -1.35
C ILE A 283 4.45 1.28 -2.15
N VAL A 284 4.06 2.25 -2.99
CA VAL A 284 5.04 2.98 -3.83
C VAL A 284 5.87 3.96 -3.00
N LEU A 285 5.31 4.60 -1.98
CA LEU A 285 6.09 5.39 -1.04
C LEU A 285 7.05 4.52 -0.22
N LEU A 286 6.61 3.32 0.20
CA LEU A 286 7.47 2.38 0.92
C LEU A 286 8.66 1.97 0.03
N TYR A 287 8.42 1.72 -1.26
CA TYR A 287 9.48 1.53 -2.25
C TYR A 287 10.45 2.71 -2.31
N GLN A 288 9.97 3.95 -2.34
CA GLN A 288 10.85 5.13 -2.35
C GLN A 288 11.68 5.26 -1.06
N TYR A 289 11.13 4.93 0.11
CA TYR A 289 11.89 4.94 1.36
C TYR A 289 12.89 3.79 1.46
N VAL A 290 12.56 2.60 0.93
CA VAL A 290 13.52 1.49 0.79
C VAL A 290 14.65 1.89 -0.16
N LEU A 291 14.33 2.52 -1.30
CA LEU A 291 15.36 3.08 -2.19
C LEU A 291 16.22 4.10 -1.47
N LEU A 292 15.63 5.03 -0.70
CA LEU A 292 16.39 6.03 0.05
C LEU A 292 17.33 5.39 1.08
N PHE A 293 16.88 4.32 1.74
CA PHE A 293 17.69 3.55 2.68
C PHE A 293 18.88 2.87 2.00
N MET A 294 18.65 2.33 0.80
CA MET A 294 19.62 1.60 -0.03
C MET A 294 20.53 2.50 -0.88
N ALA A 295 20.10 3.74 -1.17
CA ALA A 295 20.80 4.73 -2.01
C ALA A 295 22.02 5.33 -1.30
N ARG A 296 22.96 4.45 -0.94
CA ARG A 296 24.24 4.79 -0.34
C ARG A 296 25.36 4.49 -1.32
N ALA A 297 26.44 5.24 -1.17
CA ALA A 297 27.70 4.84 -1.75
C ALA A 297 28.16 3.56 -1.03
N VAL A 298 28.24 2.44 -1.74
CA VAL A 298 28.62 1.13 -1.17
C VAL A 298 29.74 0.55 -2.01
N LEU A 299 30.77 0.04 -1.33
CA LEU A 299 31.75 -0.88 -1.89
C LEU A 299 31.33 -2.31 -1.51
N GLN A 300 30.95 -3.12 -2.49
CA GLN A 300 30.69 -4.54 -2.31
C GLN A 300 32.00 -5.32 -2.43
N TYR A 301 32.21 -6.27 -1.51
CA TYR A 301 33.35 -7.16 -1.55
C TYR A 301 32.98 -8.57 -1.06
N LYS A 302 33.71 -9.57 -1.53
CA LYS A 302 33.63 -10.95 -1.06
C LYS A 302 34.91 -11.32 -0.32
N ALA A 303 34.77 -11.76 0.93
CA ALA A 303 35.92 -12.21 1.72
C ALA A 303 36.17 -13.71 1.54
N GLU A 304 37.37 -14.07 1.08
CA GLU A 304 37.86 -15.45 1.02
C GLU A 304 39.19 -15.57 1.76
N ARG A 305 39.15 -16.12 2.98
CA ARG A 305 40.29 -16.23 3.89
C ARG A 305 40.91 -14.86 4.18
N LYS A 306 42.10 -14.59 3.64
CA LYS A 306 42.81 -13.31 3.77
C LYS A 306 42.63 -12.40 2.56
N VAL A 307 41.92 -12.83 1.51
CA VAL A 307 41.73 -12.04 0.29
C VAL A 307 40.33 -11.43 0.31
N LEU A 308 40.25 -10.13 0.11
CA LEU A 308 39.01 -9.40 -0.16
C LEU A 308 38.92 -9.14 -1.66
N ASP A 309 37.96 -9.80 -2.32
CA ASP A 309 37.59 -9.51 -3.70
C ASP A 309 36.70 -8.28 -3.72
N MET A 310 37.22 -7.14 -4.16
CA MET A 310 36.54 -5.86 -4.27
C MET A 310 35.75 -5.82 -5.58
N GLN A 311 34.43 -5.99 -5.51
CA GLN A 311 33.60 -6.33 -6.67
C GLN A 311 33.05 -5.10 -7.39
N VAL A 312 32.31 -4.24 -6.69
CA VAL A 312 31.60 -3.10 -7.28
C VAL A 312 31.58 -1.93 -6.30
N ILE A 313 31.84 -0.72 -6.81
CA ILE A 313 31.54 0.54 -6.13
C ILE A 313 30.28 1.11 -6.79
N SER A 314 29.21 1.19 -6.03
CA SER A 314 27.97 1.86 -6.43
C SER A 314 27.91 3.22 -5.76
N VAL A 315 27.97 4.31 -6.53
CA VAL A 315 27.71 5.68 -6.04
C VAL A 315 26.45 6.22 -6.71
N PRO A 316 25.42 6.66 -5.95
CA PRO A 316 24.23 7.25 -6.54
C PRO A 316 24.60 8.46 -7.42
N TYR A 317 23.97 8.58 -8.61
CA TYR A 317 24.33 9.59 -9.62
C TYR A 317 24.32 11.03 -9.08
N ARG A 318 23.45 11.31 -8.11
CA ARG A 318 23.35 12.61 -7.43
C ARG A 318 24.63 13.01 -6.67
N TYR A 319 25.52 12.04 -6.42
CA TYR A 319 26.77 12.23 -5.69
C TYR A 319 28.00 11.85 -6.51
N THR A 320 27.83 11.56 -7.81
CA THR A 320 28.94 11.42 -8.76
C THR A 320 29.71 12.74 -8.84
N GLY A 321 31.04 12.67 -8.94
CA GLY A 321 31.92 13.85 -8.95
C GLY A 321 32.11 14.53 -7.59
N ARG A 322 31.72 13.88 -6.48
CA ARG A 322 31.98 14.37 -5.10
C ARG A 322 33.06 13.57 -4.38
N GLY A 323 33.84 12.75 -5.09
CA GLY A 323 34.93 11.94 -4.51
C GLY A 323 34.47 10.81 -3.57
N LEU A 324 33.19 10.40 -3.59
CA LEU A 324 32.71 9.31 -2.72
C LEU A 324 33.28 7.94 -3.13
N ALA A 325 33.41 7.68 -4.43
CA ALA A 325 34.03 6.46 -4.93
C ALA A 325 35.52 6.41 -4.56
N ARG A 326 36.22 7.55 -4.68
CA ARG A 326 37.58 7.74 -4.20
C ARG A 326 37.71 7.45 -2.70
N LEU A 327 36.88 8.10 -1.87
CA LEU A 327 36.89 7.90 -0.41
C LEU A 327 36.66 6.44 -0.01
N LEU A 328 35.70 5.75 -0.65
CA LEU A 328 35.46 4.32 -0.43
C LEU A 328 36.67 3.47 -0.81
N THR A 329 37.34 3.82 -1.92
CA THR A 329 38.54 3.13 -2.39
C THR A 329 39.71 3.31 -1.44
N GLU A 330 40.01 4.55 -1.03
CA GLU A 330 41.05 4.88 -0.06
C GLU A 330 40.83 4.18 1.29
N THR A 331 39.57 4.16 1.75
CA THR A 331 39.19 3.48 2.99
C THR A 331 39.41 1.97 2.89
N ALA A 332 39.08 1.36 1.75
CA ALA A 332 39.27 -0.06 1.52
C ALA A 332 40.76 -0.45 1.48
N PHE A 333 41.58 0.34 0.79
CA PHE A 333 43.03 0.16 0.76
C PHE A 333 43.63 0.26 2.16
N THR A 334 43.26 1.31 2.90
CA THR A 334 43.69 1.51 4.28
C THR A 334 43.27 0.34 5.18
N TYR A 335 42.02 -0.12 5.06
CA TYR A 335 41.51 -1.24 5.85
C TYR A 335 42.31 -2.52 5.63
N VAL A 336 42.67 -2.82 4.38
CA VAL A 336 43.43 -4.01 4.03
C VAL A 336 44.86 -3.95 4.57
N ILE A 337 45.53 -2.80 4.43
CA ILE A 337 46.87 -2.57 4.97
C ILE A 337 46.87 -2.75 6.49
N VAL A 338 45.93 -2.08 7.19
CA VAL A 338 45.85 -2.11 8.67
C VAL A 338 45.57 -3.52 9.20
N ASN A 339 44.82 -4.35 8.46
CA ASN A 339 44.44 -5.70 8.90
C ASN A 339 45.30 -6.82 8.29
N TYR A 340 46.35 -6.51 7.55
CA TYR A 340 47.22 -7.48 6.87
C TYR A 340 46.44 -8.49 6.01
N LEU A 341 45.47 -7.97 5.24
CA LEU A 341 44.68 -8.71 4.26
C LEU A 341 45.26 -8.52 2.85
N TYR A 342 44.68 -9.15 1.83
CA TYR A 342 45.03 -8.96 0.43
C TYR A 342 43.78 -8.53 -0.36
N MET A 343 43.97 -7.87 -1.50
CA MET A 343 42.89 -7.35 -2.34
C MET A 343 42.94 -7.96 -3.73
N TYR A 344 41.80 -8.42 -4.21
CA TYR A 344 41.59 -8.69 -5.62
C TYR A 344 40.65 -7.61 -6.16
N LEU A 345 41.08 -6.81 -7.13
CA LEU A 345 40.33 -5.64 -7.60
C LEU A 345 39.47 -5.99 -8.82
N THR A 346 38.33 -6.66 -8.62
CA THR A 346 37.36 -6.92 -9.70
C THR A 346 36.72 -5.62 -10.22
N CYS A 347 36.51 -4.64 -9.33
CA CYS A 347 35.92 -3.35 -9.66
C CYS A 347 36.80 -2.50 -10.58
N GLU A 348 36.30 -2.12 -11.76
CA GLU A 348 37.04 -1.33 -12.75
C GLU A 348 37.48 0.06 -12.24
N TYR A 349 36.61 0.73 -11.47
CA TYR A 349 36.95 2.02 -10.86
C TYR A 349 38.17 1.89 -9.93
N MET A 350 38.20 0.86 -9.07
CA MET A 350 39.32 0.64 -8.16
C MET A 350 40.59 0.21 -8.90
N GLN A 351 40.48 -0.52 -10.01
CA GLN A 351 41.63 -0.83 -10.86
C GLN A 351 42.26 0.45 -11.43
N LYS A 352 41.44 1.33 -12.01
CA LYS A 352 41.89 2.63 -12.55
C LYS A 352 42.50 3.51 -11.46
N TYR A 353 41.85 3.58 -10.30
CA TYR A 353 42.35 4.35 -9.16
C TYR A 353 43.66 3.78 -8.63
N TYR A 354 43.77 2.46 -8.44
CA TYR A 354 45.01 1.78 -8.03
C TYR A 354 46.17 2.11 -8.97
N LEU A 355 45.97 1.99 -10.28
CA LEU A 355 47.00 2.29 -11.27
C LEU A 355 47.45 3.76 -11.24
N ALA A 356 46.57 4.68 -10.86
CA ALA A 356 46.91 6.10 -10.73
C ALA A 356 47.74 6.42 -9.47
N ILE A 357 47.63 5.62 -8.41
CA ILE A 357 48.29 5.85 -7.11
C ILE A 357 49.23 4.71 -6.70
N LYS A 358 49.61 3.85 -7.64
CA LYS A 358 50.39 2.63 -7.42
C LYS A 358 51.73 2.99 -6.77
N ASN A 359 52.06 2.29 -5.69
CA ASN A 359 53.33 2.44 -4.98
C ASN A 359 53.75 1.10 -4.36
N PRO A 360 55.04 0.94 -3.99
CA PRO A 360 55.56 -0.35 -3.48
C PRO A 360 54.85 -0.85 -2.22
N ALA A 361 54.36 0.07 -1.38
CA ALA A 361 53.64 -0.30 -0.15
C ALA A 361 52.25 -0.86 -0.44
N LEU A 362 51.57 -0.40 -1.49
CA LEU A 362 50.25 -0.86 -1.88
C LEU A 362 50.30 -2.14 -2.73
N GLU A 363 51.38 -2.32 -3.51
CA GLU A 363 51.63 -3.52 -4.32
C GLU A 363 51.70 -4.80 -3.50
N GLU A 364 52.23 -4.75 -2.28
CA GLU A 364 52.30 -5.93 -1.39
C GLU A 364 50.91 -6.49 -1.04
N TYR A 365 49.87 -5.65 -1.11
CA TYR A 365 48.51 -5.98 -0.69
C TYR A 365 47.57 -6.25 -1.88
N VAL A 366 47.93 -5.91 -3.12
CA VAL A 366 47.09 -6.14 -4.32
C VAL A 366 47.56 -7.40 -5.05
N VAL A 367 46.70 -8.40 -5.15
CA VAL A 367 47.05 -9.73 -5.70
C VAL A 367 46.42 -10.01 -7.08
N GLY A 368 45.66 -9.07 -7.62
CA GLY A 368 45.12 -9.16 -8.98
C GLY A 368 43.99 -8.17 -9.24
N PRO A 369 43.44 -8.19 -10.47
CA PRO A 369 43.70 -9.12 -11.57
C PRO A 369 45.10 -8.98 -12.23
N PRO A 370 45.61 -10.00 -12.96
CA PRO A 370 47.01 -10.03 -13.43
C PRO A 370 47.46 -8.81 -14.25
N HIS A 371 46.56 -8.26 -15.08
CA HIS A 371 46.88 -7.14 -15.98
C HIS A 371 47.16 -5.82 -15.26
N ILE A 372 46.76 -5.67 -13.98
CA ILE A 372 47.08 -4.46 -13.19
C ILE A 372 48.36 -4.60 -12.38
N LEU A 373 48.88 -5.82 -12.21
CA LEU A 373 50.11 -6.07 -11.45
C LEU A 373 51.35 -5.63 -12.23
N GLU A 374 51.35 -5.78 -13.55
CA GLU A 374 52.48 -5.52 -14.45
C GLU A 374 52.44 -4.14 -15.14
N GLY A 375 51.48 -3.27 -14.76
CA GLY A 375 51.34 -1.92 -15.34
C GLY A 375 52.49 -0.97 -14.97
N PRO A 376 52.72 0.11 -15.76
CA PRO A 376 53.83 1.05 -15.54
C PRO A 376 53.81 1.65 -14.14
N ASP A 377 54.98 1.84 -13.55
CA ASP A 377 55.14 2.51 -12.25
C ASP A 377 54.63 3.96 -12.36
N SER A 378 53.62 4.32 -11.59
CA SER A 378 53.15 5.72 -11.50
C SER A 378 54.14 6.57 -10.71
N GLU A 379 54.27 7.85 -11.08
CA GLU A 379 55.10 8.79 -10.32
C GLU A 379 54.65 8.86 -8.85
N PRO A 380 55.58 8.93 -7.88
CA PRO A 380 55.23 9.05 -6.47
C PRO A 380 54.41 10.33 -6.25
N LEU A 381 53.15 10.16 -5.82
CA LEU A 381 52.27 11.27 -5.45
C LEU A 381 52.85 12.03 -4.26
N ASP A 382 52.93 13.35 -4.38
CA ASP A 382 53.20 14.25 -3.26
C ASP A 382 52.04 14.16 -2.24
N PRO A 383 52.31 13.78 -0.98
CA PRO A 383 51.29 13.67 0.07
C PRO A 383 50.45 14.93 0.28
N ASP A 384 50.99 16.10 -0.05
CA ASP A 384 50.31 17.39 0.12
C ASP A 384 49.34 17.72 -1.03
N ILE A 385 49.40 16.98 -2.15
CA ILE A 385 48.59 17.18 -3.36
C ILE A 385 47.47 16.13 -3.50
N ILE A 386 47.40 15.15 -2.58
CA ILE A 386 46.38 14.07 -2.56
C ILE A 386 44.94 14.60 -2.68
N TYR A 387 44.69 15.80 -2.13
CA TYR A 387 43.35 16.42 -2.16
C TYR A 387 42.96 17.00 -3.53
N GLU A 388 43.91 17.22 -4.43
CA GLU A 388 43.70 17.83 -5.75
C GLU A 388 43.58 16.83 -6.90
N LEU A 389 43.81 15.52 -6.67
CA LEU A 389 43.68 14.54 -7.76
C LEU A 389 42.21 14.37 -8.17
N PRO A 390 41.92 14.57 -9.48
CA PRO A 390 40.56 14.52 -9.97
C PRO A 390 40.04 13.06 -9.96
N ASP A 391 38.73 12.84 -10.10
CA ASP A 391 38.20 11.47 -10.08
C ASP A 391 38.78 10.69 -11.30
N PRO A 392 38.96 9.35 -11.26
CA PRO A 392 39.51 8.55 -12.35
C PRO A 392 38.86 8.79 -13.73
N GLU A 393 37.61 9.26 -13.74
CA GLU A 393 36.87 9.64 -14.95
C GLU A 393 37.40 10.93 -15.59
N ASP A 394 37.92 11.86 -14.79
CA ASP A 394 38.52 13.12 -15.25
C ASP A 394 39.92 12.92 -15.85
N PHE A 395 40.63 11.86 -15.47
CA PHE A 395 41.92 11.51 -16.08
C PHE A 395 41.79 11.15 -17.56
N LEU A 396 40.62 10.68 -18.01
CA LEU A 396 40.34 10.39 -19.42
C LEU A 396 40.11 11.64 -20.28
N ILE A 397 39.90 12.80 -19.67
CA ILE A 397 39.77 14.09 -20.38
C ILE A 397 41.16 14.67 -20.69
N TYR A 398 42.18 14.32 -19.91
CA TYR A 398 43.54 14.83 -20.07
C TYR A 398 44.50 13.90 -20.82
N SER A 399 44.03 12.71 -21.24
CA SER A 399 44.85 11.71 -21.95
C SER A 399 44.47 11.49 -23.43
N SER A 400 43.79 12.46 -24.07
CA SER A 400 43.44 12.42 -25.50
C SER A 400 44.28 13.38 -26.35
#